data_AF-A0A9W6Z6N3-F1
#
_entry.id   AF-A0A9W6Z6N3-F1
#
_cell.length_a   1.000
_cell.length_b   1.000
_cell.length_c   1.000
_cell.angle_alpha   90.00
_cell.angle_beta   90.00
_cell.angle_gamma   90.00
#
_symmetry.space_group_name_H-M   'P 1'
#
loop_
_entity.id
_entity.type
_entity.pdbx_description
1 polymer ?
#
loop_
_entity_poly.entity_id
_entity_poly.type
_entity_poly.pdbx_seq_one_letter_code
_entity_poly.pdbx_strand_id
1 'polypeptide(L)'
;MDIYLLQCKLLPIATRLAEDKSPHVRLAVAGQCDRLLGALGAHWIMVLIDLFQGLLSDEDDRVRTEAVYCTPRLVARVLDGCKRDMQGDVTGSLLLTLGKMLTDKSVMVRVALATAAGQLLVSIAREKGGEGEGGGNGAILPVVQRLLHDPDPSVCSNALRAVANASHSINAKSESDSGVDFVPVLKEKQVMRLLPTLSHLSSNSKWRVRRSAVEVVPALVKSTAGMKARAEIGKLVVDLLTDRVAAVRKAASFALCSAAGGGKKGKTDDWLQVVVMPHLESCAKSSDHKQRLVCLHMIRTLITKQREEQLWKKDCRCLIRFFEILIELSEDSLPNVKLNVGRVLGDVGWKAVIKEAGLKGGKGKEKLEGVKERVKGCLKAMMGDPDRDVKYYAKAAKEREGGEQTFVERSEA
;
A
#
# COMPACT_ATOMS: atom_id res chain seq x y z
N MET A 1 38.44 29.15 12.02
CA MET A 1 39.48 28.12 12.22
C MET A 1 39.07 27.08 13.28
N ASP A 2 38.15 27.43 14.20
CA ASP A 2 37.81 26.57 15.36
C ASP A 2 36.92 25.36 15.07
N ILE A 3 36.02 25.43 14.07
CA ILE A 3 35.09 24.34 13.75
C ILE A 3 35.83 23.10 13.22
N TYR A 4 36.80 23.30 12.33
CA TYR A 4 37.57 22.19 11.76
C TYR A 4 38.40 21.47 12.82
N LEU A 5 39.08 22.23 13.70
CA LEU A 5 39.84 21.65 14.81
C LEU A 5 38.95 20.89 15.80
N LEU A 6 37.73 21.37 16.05
CA LEU A 6 36.74 20.64 16.83
C LEU A 6 36.35 19.33 16.14
N GLN A 7 36.08 19.34 14.83
CA GLN A 7 35.76 18.13 14.06
C GLN A 7 36.89 17.10 14.12
N CYS A 8 38.16 17.52 13.97
CA CYS A 8 39.33 16.64 14.13
C CYS A 8 39.41 15.98 15.51
N LYS A 9 38.94 16.66 16.56
CA LYS A 9 38.90 16.11 17.93
C LYS A 9 37.69 15.20 18.18
N LEU A 10 36.56 15.47 17.52
CA LEU A 10 35.33 14.68 17.66
C LEU A 10 35.36 13.37 16.88
N LEU A 11 36.03 13.33 15.72
CA LEU A 11 36.06 12.13 14.88
C LEU A 11 36.67 10.91 15.60
N PRO A 12 37.81 10.98 16.30
CA PRO A 12 38.32 9.85 17.08
C PRO A 12 37.37 9.40 18.19
N ILE A 13 36.58 10.32 18.76
CA ILE A 13 35.56 9.96 19.76
C ILE A 13 34.46 9.15 19.08
N ALA A 14 33.97 9.58 17.92
CA ALA A 14 32.97 8.86 17.16
C ALA A 14 33.45 7.45 16.76
N THR A 15 34.71 7.30 16.32
CA THR A 15 35.32 5.99 16.03
C THR A 15 35.34 5.10 17.26
N ARG A 16 35.79 5.60 18.41
CA ARG A 16 35.79 4.81 19.67
C ARG A 16 34.39 4.39 20.11
N LEU A 17 33.38 5.24 19.90
CA LEU A 17 31.99 4.89 20.21
C LEU A 17 31.44 3.83 19.25
N ALA A 18 31.84 3.87 17.98
CA ALA A 18 31.47 2.87 16.98
C ALA A 18 32.13 1.49 17.25
N GLU A 19 33.27 1.49 17.93
CA GLU A 19 34.02 0.28 18.32
C GLU A 19 33.85 -0.08 19.82
N ASP A 20 32.89 0.55 20.51
CA ASP A 20 32.69 0.37 21.93
C ASP A 20 32.36 -1.10 22.26
N LYS A 21 32.83 -1.60 23.41
CA LYS A 21 32.55 -2.97 23.86
C LYS A 21 31.06 -3.22 24.01
N SER A 22 30.29 -2.21 24.41
CA SER A 22 28.85 -2.30 24.58
C SER A 22 28.12 -2.18 23.24
N PRO A 23 27.35 -3.21 22.82
CA PRO A 23 26.56 -3.13 21.59
C PRO A 23 25.48 -2.04 21.65
N HIS A 24 25.05 -1.61 22.85
CA HIS A 24 24.08 -0.52 22.98
C HIS A 24 24.67 0.83 22.57
N VAL A 25 25.97 1.05 22.83
CA VAL A 25 26.68 2.27 22.40
C VAL A 25 26.85 2.24 20.89
N ARG A 26 27.32 1.10 20.34
CA ARG A 26 27.46 0.93 18.89
C ARG A 26 26.13 1.07 18.14
N LEU A 27 25.04 0.54 18.69
CA LEU A 27 23.68 0.70 18.17
C LEU A 27 23.26 2.18 18.14
N ALA A 28 23.53 2.92 19.22
CA ALA A 28 23.24 4.36 19.27
C ALA A 28 24.01 5.14 18.20
N VAL A 29 25.27 4.77 17.93
CA VAL A 29 26.04 5.35 16.82
C VAL A 29 25.41 4.98 15.47
N ALA A 30 25.11 3.69 15.25
CA ALA A 30 24.52 3.20 14.01
C ALA A 30 23.22 3.93 13.63
N GLY A 31 22.35 4.22 14.59
CA GLY A 31 21.09 4.93 14.34
C GLY A 31 21.24 6.43 14.05
N GLN A 32 22.40 7.02 14.33
CA GLN A 32 22.66 8.47 14.23
C GLN A 32 23.76 8.84 13.24
N CYS A 33 24.30 7.89 12.47
CA CYS A 33 25.39 8.14 11.52
C CYS A 33 25.04 9.21 10.46
N ASP A 34 23.77 9.32 10.05
CA ASP A 34 23.34 10.39 9.13
C ASP A 34 23.51 11.80 9.73
N ARG A 35 23.26 11.94 11.04
CA ARG A 35 23.44 13.20 11.76
C ARG A 35 24.92 13.50 12.03
N LEU A 36 25.70 12.46 12.30
CA LEU A 36 27.14 12.58 12.47
C LEU A 36 27.80 13.11 11.19
N LEU A 37 27.42 12.58 10.02
CA LEU A 37 27.86 13.12 8.72
C LEU A 37 27.41 14.56 8.51
N GLY A 38 26.16 14.89 8.86
CA GLY A 38 25.65 16.26 8.77
C GLY A 38 26.43 17.27 9.65
N ALA A 39 26.86 16.85 10.84
CA ALA A 39 27.58 17.70 11.79
C ALA A 39 29.08 17.85 11.48
N LEU A 40 29.73 16.75 11.06
CA LEU A 40 31.16 16.76 10.72
C LEU A 40 31.42 17.30 9.31
N GLY A 41 30.44 17.20 8.41
CA GLY A 41 30.52 17.70 7.04
C GLY A 41 31.11 16.70 6.05
N ALA A 42 30.84 16.93 4.77
CA ALA A 42 31.16 16.03 3.66
C ALA A 42 32.66 15.73 3.49
N HIS A 43 33.54 16.60 3.99
CA HIS A 43 34.98 16.40 4.05
C HIS A 43 35.37 15.06 4.72
N TRP A 44 34.62 14.62 5.74
CA TRP A 44 34.91 13.39 6.50
C TRP A 44 34.17 12.16 5.97
N ILE A 45 33.53 12.25 4.80
CA ILE A 45 32.61 11.22 4.34
C ILE A 45 33.26 9.85 4.22
N MET A 46 34.46 9.74 3.65
CA MET A 46 35.11 8.43 3.47
C MET A 46 35.33 7.73 4.81
N VAL A 47 35.84 8.44 5.80
CA VAL A 47 36.07 7.89 7.16
C VAL A 47 34.75 7.47 7.81
N LEU A 48 33.70 8.28 7.65
CA LEU A 48 32.38 7.98 8.23
C LEU A 48 31.68 6.81 7.52
N ILE A 49 31.91 6.64 6.22
CA ILE A 49 31.39 5.51 5.45
C ILE A 49 32.10 4.23 5.84
N ASP A 50 33.43 4.24 6.01
CA ASP A 50 34.18 3.08 6.49
C ASP A 50 33.72 2.66 7.89
N LEU A 51 33.58 3.63 8.81
CA LEU A 51 33.03 3.41 10.15
C LEU A 51 31.63 2.79 10.08
N PHE A 52 30.76 3.34 9.23
CA PHE A 52 29.39 2.85 9.08
C PHE A 52 29.32 1.45 8.45
N GLN A 53 30.21 1.14 7.50
CA GLN A 53 30.33 -0.22 6.94
C GLN A 53 30.81 -1.24 7.98
N GLY A 54 31.61 -0.81 8.96
CA GLY A 54 31.92 -1.58 10.15
C GLY A 54 30.65 -1.92 10.95
N LEU A 55 29.79 -0.93 11.22
CA LEU A 55 28.52 -1.13 11.94
C LEU A 55 27.51 -1.99 11.16
N LEU A 56 27.50 -1.92 9.83
CA LEU A 56 26.72 -2.83 8.98
C LEU A 56 27.21 -4.28 9.05
N SER A 57 28.46 -4.49 9.47
CA SER A 57 29.10 -5.81 9.61
C SER A 57 29.30 -6.21 11.06
N ASP A 58 28.62 -5.54 12.01
CA ASP A 58 28.76 -5.78 13.45
C ASP A 58 28.38 -7.22 13.84
N GLU A 59 28.96 -7.73 14.92
CA GLU A 59 28.62 -9.06 15.47
C GLU A 59 27.18 -9.10 16.03
N ASP A 60 26.71 -8.02 16.66
CA ASP A 60 25.36 -7.92 17.23
C ASP A 60 24.34 -7.56 16.12
N ASP A 61 23.32 -8.40 15.96
CA ASP A 61 22.34 -8.24 14.89
C ASP A 61 21.45 -7.01 15.07
N ARG A 62 21.27 -6.50 16.29
CA ARG A 62 20.52 -5.27 16.55
C ARG A 62 21.29 -4.04 16.07
N VAL A 63 22.62 -4.04 16.20
CA VAL A 63 23.47 -2.98 15.65
C VAL A 63 23.38 -2.99 14.13
N ARG A 64 23.52 -4.17 13.49
CA ARG A 64 23.35 -4.31 12.03
C ARG A 64 21.96 -3.87 11.56
N THR A 65 20.91 -4.26 12.30
CA THR A 65 19.52 -3.89 11.99
C THR A 65 19.35 -2.37 12.01
N GLU A 66 19.84 -1.70 13.06
CA GLU A 66 19.73 -0.25 13.20
C GLU A 66 20.55 0.49 12.14
N ALA A 67 21.76 -0.01 11.83
CA ALA A 67 22.58 0.51 10.75
C ALA A 67 21.82 0.45 9.41
N VAL A 68 21.19 -0.68 9.08
CA VAL A 68 20.39 -0.82 7.85
C VAL A 68 19.25 0.19 7.77
N TYR A 69 18.52 0.42 8.88
CA TYR A 69 17.47 1.44 8.92
C TYR A 69 18.01 2.86 8.78
N CYS A 70 19.27 3.12 9.15
CA CYS A 70 19.94 4.41 8.98
C CYS A 70 20.41 4.65 7.54
N THR A 71 20.70 3.59 6.76
CA THR A 71 21.28 3.72 5.42
C THR A 71 20.52 4.64 4.47
N PRO A 72 19.17 4.61 4.36
CA PRO A 72 18.44 5.53 3.48
C PRO A 72 18.63 7.00 3.84
N ARG A 73 18.69 7.32 5.16
CA ARG A 73 18.95 8.69 5.63
C ARG A 73 20.39 9.11 5.34
N LEU A 74 21.34 8.20 5.56
CA LEU A 74 22.74 8.46 5.27
C LEU A 74 22.94 8.73 3.77
N VAL A 75 22.38 7.90 2.90
CA VAL A 75 22.44 8.09 1.43
C VAL A 75 21.83 9.44 1.03
N ALA A 76 20.69 9.84 1.60
CA ALA A 76 20.12 11.16 1.35
C ALA A 76 21.09 12.30 1.73
N ARG A 77 21.78 12.19 2.87
CA ARG A 77 22.82 13.17 3.26
C ARG A 77 24.01 13.20 2.32
N VAL A 78 24.43 12.05 1.80
CA VAL A 78 25.51 11.98 0.79
C VAL A 78 25.10 12.72 -0.47
N LEU A 79 23.87 12.49 -0.95
CA LEU A 79 23.33 13.11 -2.15
C LEU A 79 23.16 14.64 -1.98
N ASP A 80 22.67 15.10 -0.83
CA ASP A 80 22.50 16.53 -0.56
C ASP A 80 23.83 17.28 -0.38
N GLY A 81 24.82 16.65 0.26
CA GLY A 81 25.99 17.34 0.80
C GLY A 81 27.31 17.13 0.05
N CYS A 82 27.40 16.14 -0.85
CA CYS A 82 28.66 15.77 -1.49
C CYS A 82 28.74 16.22 -2.94
N LYS A 83 29.97 16.34 -3.45
CA LYS A 83 30.21 16.59 -4.87
C LYS A 83 29.74 15.38 -5.70
N ARG A 84 29.19 15.65 -6.89
CA ARG A 84 28.53 14.65 -7.77
C ARG A 84 29.42 13.47 -8.18
N ASP A 85 30.72 13.70 -8.29
CA ASP A 85 31.75 12.69 -8.54
C ASP A 85 31.83 11.66 -7.41
N MET A 86 31.82 12.10 -6.15
CA MET A 86 31.92 11.20 -4.98
C MET A 86 30.60 10.51 -4.61
N GLN A 87 29.45 11.09 -4.97
CA GLN A 87 28.13 10.54 -4.63
C GLN A 87 27.94 9.12 -5.20
N GLY A 88 28.37 8.89 -6.44
CA GLY A 88 28.22 7.62 -7.13
C GLY A 88 29.01 6.50 -6.43
N ASP A 89 30.27 6.75 -6.12
CA ASP A 89 31.18 5.78 -5.50
C ASP A 89 30.73 5.42 -4.08
N VAL A 90 30.40 6.44 -3.27
CA VAL A 90 29.94 6.23 -1.89
C VAL A 90 28.62 5.46 -1.87
N THR A 91 27.65 5.87 -2.69
CA THR A 91 26.35 5.18 -2.77
C THR A 91 26.53 3.76 -3.28
N GLY A 92 27.37 3.54 -4.30
CA GLY A 92 27.69 2.22 -4.82
C GLY A 92 28.31 1.30 -3.76
N SER A 93 29.28 1.81 -3.00
CA SER A 93 29.93 1.08 -1.91
C SER A 93 28.93 0.66 -0.81
N LEU A 94 28.04 1.57 -0.39
CA LEU A 94 26.97 1.26 0.55
C LEU A 94 25.99 0.20 0.01
N LEU A 95 25.59 0.31 -1.26
CA LEU A 95 24.69 -0.65 -1.89
C LEU A 95 25.32 -2.05 -2.00
N LEU A 96 26.62 -2.14 -2.27
CA LEU A 96 27.36 -3.41 -2.24
C LEU A 96 27.36 -4.04 -0.85
N THR A 97 27.57 -3.25 0.20
CA THR A 97 27.50 -3.74 1.59
C THR A 97 26.10 -4.22 1.95
N LEU A 98 25.05 -3.47 1.59
CA LEU A 98 23.67 -3.91 1.76
C LEU A 98 23.36 -5.22 1.01
N GLY A 99 23.99 -5.44 -0.16
CA GLY A 99 23.88 -6.69 -0.91
C GLY A 99 24.34 -7.92 -0.10
N LYS A 100 25.36 -7.78 0.75
CA LYS A 100 25.82 -8.87 1.64
C LYS A 100 24.77 -9.23 2.69
N MET A 101 23.91 -8.29 3.07
CA MET A 101 22.89 -8.46 4.10
C MET A 101 21.68 -9.28 3.61
N LEU A 102 21.56 -9.53 2.30
CA LEU A 102 20.56 -10.44 1.72
C LEU A 102 20.63 -11.85 2.31
N THR A 103 21.82 -12.27 2.75
CA THR A 103 22.07 -13.58 3.34
C THR A 103 22.35 -13.52 4.83
N ASP A 104 21.98 -12.41 5.50
CA ASP A 104 22.18 -12.28 6.95
C ASP A 104 21.42 -13.37 7.71
N LYS A 105 22.04 -13.91 8.76
CA LYS A 105 21.44 -14.96 9.60
C LYS A 105 20.21 -14.44 10.34
N SER A 106 20.22 -13.18 10.76
CA SER A 106 19.11 -12.56 11.49
C SER A 106 18.00 -12.15 10.53
N VAL A 107 16.80 -12.66 10.80
CA VAL A 107 15.59 -12.26 10.06
C VAL A 107 15.33 -10.77 10.21
N MET A 108 15.62 -10.18 11.39
CA MET A 108 15.38 -8.76 11.66
C MET A 108 16.23 -7.86 10.76
N VAL A 109 17.48 -8.26 10.51
CA VAL A 109 18.37 -7.56 9.57
C VAL A 109 17.81 -7.61 8.15
N ARG A 110 17.32 -8.79 7.69
CA ARG A 110 16.73 -8.93 6.35
C ARG A 110 15.40 -8.17 6.19
N VAL A 111 14.60 -8.10 7.26
CA VAL A 111 13.38 -7.26 7.35
C VAL A 111 13.74 -5.77 7.25
N ALA A 112 14.76 -5.33 7.99
CA ALA A 112 15.26 -3.97 7.91
C ALA A 112 15.76 -3.66 6.50
N LEU A 113 16.46 -4.60 5.87
CA LEU A 113 16.96 -4.46 4.50
C LEU A 113 15.82 -4.30 3.50
N ALA A 114 14.75 -5.07 3.61
CA ALA A 114 13.57 -4.92 2.76
C ALA A 114 12.94 -3.53 2.90
N THR A 115 12.84 -3.02 4.13
CA THR A 115 12.31 -1.69 4.40
C THR A 115 13.22 -0.59 3.83
N ALA A 116 14.52 -0.68 4.10
CA ALA A 116 15.52 0.27 3.63
C ALA A 116 15.62 0.29 2.11
N ALA A 117 15.55 -0.87 1.44
CA ALA A 117 15.60 -0.98 -0.01
C ALA A 117 14.43 -0.25 -0.68
N GLY A 118 13.23 -0.29 -0.09
CA GLY A 118 12.08 0.49 -0.58
C GLY A 118 12.30 2.01 -0.48
N GLN A 119 12.88 2.48 0.61
CA GLN A 119 13.20 3.91 0.78
C GLN A 119 14.31 4.34 -0.18
N LEU A 120 15.34 3.52 -0.36
CA LEU A 120 16.43 3.77 -1.30
C LEU A 120 15.95 3.81 -2.75
N LEU A 121 15.01 2.94 -3.14
CA LEU A 121 14.37 3.00 -4.46
C LEU A 121 13.75 4.38 -4.71
N VAL A 122 13.06 4.95 -3.72
CA VAL A 122 12.46 6.29 -3.83
C VAL A 122 13.55 7.36 -3.87
N SER A 123 14.50 7.36 -2.95
CA SER A 123 15.55 8.38 -2.85
C SER A 123 16.44 8.44 -4.10
N ILE A 124 16.88 7.29 -4.62
CA ILE A 124 17.72 7.21 -5.81
C ILE A 124 16.95 7.63 -7.07
N ALA A 125 15.65 7.33 -7.13
CA ALA A 125 14.81 7.73 -8.26
C ALA A 125 14.58 9.25 -8.33
N ARG A 126 14.58 9.96 -7.20
CA ARG A 126 14.43 11.43 -7.14
C ARG A 126 15.62 12.18 -7.76
N GLU A 127 16.83 11.71 -7.49
CA GLU A 127 18.08 12.36 -7.91
C GLU A 127 18.35 12.24 -9.42
N LYS A 128 18.05 11.08 -10.02
CA LYS A 128 18.48 10.78 -11.41
C LYS A 128 17.48 11.18 -12.51
N GLY A 129 16.49 12.03 -12.21
CA GLY A 129 15.61 12.62 -13.22
C GLY A 129 14.89 11.62 -14.13
N GLY A 130 14.52 10.43 -13.64
CA GLY A 130 13.65 9.47 -14.37
C GLY A 130 14.21 8.81 -15.65
N GLU A 131 15.36 9.24 -16.19
CA GLU A 131 15.82 8.88 -17.54
C GLU A 131 17.08 8.01 -17.61
N GLY A 132 17.73 7.69 -16.48
CA GLY A 132 18.87 6.77 -16.48
C GLY A 132 18.46 5.30 -16.26
N GLU A 133 18.36 4.49 -17.32
CA GLU A 133 18.17 3.03 -17.20
C GLU A 133 19.34 2.31 -16.48
N GLY A 134 20.50 2.95 -16.32
CA GLY A 134 21.72 2.33 -15.77
C GLY A 134 22.22 2.82 -14.41
N GLY A 135 21.57 3.77 -13.73
CA GLY A 135 22.27 4.56 -12.71
C GLY A 135 22.23 4.11 -11.24
N GLY A 136 21.19 3.42 -10.79
CA GLY A 136 21.05 3.12 -9.34
C GLY A 136 19.77 2.34 -8.99
N ASN A 137 18.69 2.60 -9.74
CA ASN A 137 17.51 1.73 -9.74
C ASN A 137 17.87 0.29 -10.16
N GLY A 138 18.86 0.12 -11.04
CA GLY A 138 19.37 -1.18 -11.48
C GLY A 138 20.15 -1.95 -10.40
N ALA A 139 20.70 -1.28 -9.38
CA ALA A 139 21.49 -1.92 -8.33
C ALA A 139 20.62 -2.37 -7.14
N ILE A 140 19.61 -1.56 -6.77
CA ILE A 140 18.73 -1.88 -5.63
C ILE A 140 17.54 -2.78 -6.02
N LEU A 141 17.07 -2.73 -7.28
CA LEU A 141 15.95 -3.57 -7.71
C LEU A 141 16.26 -5.09 -7.60
N PRO A 142 17.46 -5.59 -7.97
CA PRO A 142 17.85 -6.98 -7.72
C PRO A 142 17.82 -7.37 -6.23
N VAL A 143 18.17 -6.44 -5.33
CA VAL A 143 18.09 -6.66 -3.87
C VAL A 143 16.63 -6.87 -3.47
N VAL A 144 15.72 -6.00 -3.89
CA VAL A 144 14.27 -6.15 -3.63
C VAL A 144 13.72 -7.44 -4.22
N GLN A 145 14.10 -7.78 -5.46
CA GLN A 145 13.68 -9.02 -6.11
C GLN A 145 14.14 -10.24 -5.31
N ARG A 146 15.36 -10.25 -4.79
CA ARG A 146 15.84 -11.36 -3.97
C ARG A 146 15.09 -11.48 -2.64
N LEU A 147 14.75 -10.36 -2.01
CA LEU A 147 13.97 -10.34 -0.76
C LEU A 147 12.51 -10.79 -0.94
N LEU A 148 11.94 -10.62 -2.13
CA LEU A 148 10.61 -11.19 -2.45
C LEU A 148 10.62 -12.73 -2.43
N HIS A 149 11.79 -13.35 -2.62
CA HIS A 149 11.98 -14.80 -2.57
C HIS A 149 12.59 -15.27 -1.23
N ASP A 150 12.61 -14.44 -0.19
CA ASP A 150 13.13 -14.84 1.12
C ASP A 150 12.27 -15.96 1.73
N PRO A 151 12.87 -16.98 2.38
CA PRO A 151 12.12 -18.04 3.04
C PRO A 151 11.25 -17.54 4.20
N ASP A 152 11.62 -16.42 4.84
CA ASP A 152 10.84 -15.84 5.94
C ASP A 152 9.67 -14.99 5.42
N PRO A 153 8.42 -15.30 5.82
CA PRO A 153 7.23 -14.55 5.42
C PRO A 153 7.26 -13.06 5.76
N SER A 154 7.95 -12.68 6.84
CA SER A 154 8.05 -11.30 7.31
C SER A 154 8.94 -10.49 6.39
N VAL A 155 10.06 -11.08 5.93
CA VAL A 155 10.95 -10.43 4.96
C VAL A 155 10.22 -10.22 3.63
N CYS A 156 9.59 -11.27 3.10
CA CYS A 156 8.82 -11.19 1.85
C CYS A 156 7.70 -10.14 1.93
N SER A 157 6.94 -10.11 3.04
CA SER A 157 5.87 -9.12 3.26
C SER A 157 6.40 -7.69 3.32
N ASN A 158 7.57 -7.47 3.93
CA ASN A 158 8.21 -6.15 3.95
C ASN A 158 8.77 -5.77 2.58
N ALA A 159 9.28 -6.72 1.79
CA ALA A 159 9.72 -6.49 0.43
C ALA A 159 8.56 -6.10 -0.50
N LEU A 160 7.39 -6.73 -0.35
CA LEU A 160 6.17 -6.34 -1.06
C LEU A 160 5.71 -4.93 -0.69
N ARG A 161 5.77 -4.58 0.60
CA ARG A 161 5.47 -3.22 1.07
C ARG A 161 6.45 -2.20 0.52
N ALA A 162 7.73 -2.56 0.41
CA ALA A 162 8.75 -1.73 -0.21
C ALA A 162 8.44 -1.45 -1.69
N VAL A 163 8.00 -2.46 -2.45
CA VAL A 163 7.51 -2.31 -3.82
C VAL A 163 6.30 -1.37 -3.87
N ALA A 164 5.32 -1.54 -2.99
CA ALA A 164 4.13 -0.68 -2.92
C ALA A 164 4.51 0.78 -2.64
N ASN A 165 5.38 1.01 -1.67
CA ASN A 165 5.86 2.34 -1.29
C ASN A 165 6.65 3.01 -2.43
N ALA A 166 7.48 2.26 -3.16
CA ALA A 166 8.15 2.77 -4.35
C ALA A 166 7.15 3.12 -5.46
N SER A 167 6.08 2.36 -5.60
CA SER A 167 4.99 2.70 -6.53
C SER A 167 4.19 3.96 -6.15
N HIS A 168 4.33 4.45 -4.92
CA HIS A 168 3.72 5.71 -4.49
C HIS A 168 4.58 6.93 -4.85
N SER A 169 3.92 8.06 -5.17
CA SER A 169 4.49 9.22 -5.87
C SER A 169 5.71 9.83 -5.18
N ILE A 170 6.63 10.31 -6.00
CA ILE A 170 7.49 11.44 -5.64
C ILE A 170 6.72 12.72 -5.97
N ASN A 171 6.64 13.68 -5.03
CA ASN A 171 6.27 15.06 -5.37
C ASN A 171 7.43 15.64 -6.18
N ALA A 172 7.32 15.67 -7.50
CA ALA A 172 8.15 16.56 -8.31
C ALA A 172 7.61 17.98 -8.08
N LYS A 173 8.45 18.87 -7.55
CA LYS A 173 8.14 20.30 -7.55
C LYS A 173 8.10 20.73 -9.02
N SER A 174 6.91 20.90 -9.60
CA SER A 174 6.78 21.63 -10.86
C SER A 174 6.63 23.11 -10.53
N GLU A 175 7.51 23.94 -11.08
CA GLU A 175 7.41 25.41 -11.04
C GLU A 175 6.32 25.98 -11.96
N SER A 176 5.46 25.13 -12.55
CA SER A 176 4.31 25.55 -13.35
C SER A 176 3.00 25.23 -12.64
N ASP A 177 2.10 26.22 -12.63
CA ASP A 177 0.76 26.27 -12.01
C ASP A 177 -0.28 25.30 -12.68
N SER A 178 0.19 24.16 -13.16
CA SER A 178 -0.59 23.16 -13.89
C SER A 178 -0.36 21.77 -13.32
N GLY A 179 -0.60 21.60 -12.03
CA GLY A 179 -0.75 20.27 -11.39
C GLY A 179 0.54 19.46 -11.22
N VAL A 180 0.60 18.73 -10.11
CA VAL A 180 1.70 17.83 -9.79
C VAL A 180 1.68 16.64 -10.75
N ASP A 181 2.67 16.52 -11.64
CA ASP A 181 2.80 15.37 -12.52
C ASP A 181 3.23 14.11 -11.74
N PHE A 182 2.39 13.08 -11.80
CA PHE A 182 2.63 11.79 -11.16
C PHE A 182 3.70 11.02 -11.94
N VAL A 183 4.88 10.85 -11.35
CA VAL A 183 5.94 9.98 -11.89
C VAL A 183 6.09 8.76 -10.97
N PRO A 184 5.59 7.58 -11.36
CA PRO A 184 5.80 6.36 -10.59
C PRO A 184 7.27 5.93 -10.66
N VAL A 185 7.87 5.52 -9.52
CA VAL A 185 9.25 5.02 -9.49
C VAL A 185 9.40 3.75 -10.32
N LEU A 186 8.37 2.89 -10.28
CA LEU A 186 8.29 1.69 -11.11
C LEU A 186 7.55 1.98 -12.42
N LYS A 187 8.20 1.67 -13.55
CA LYS A 187 7.60 1.71 -14.90
C LYS A 187 6.79 0.44 -15.16
N GLU A 188 5.82 0.50 -16.08
CA GLU A 188 4.96 -0.64 -16.43
C GLU A 188 5.76 -1.91 -16.80
N LYS A 189 6.86 -1.78 -17.54
CA LYS A 189 7.77 -2.91 -17.86
C LYS A 189 8.36 -3.57 -16.61
N GLN A 190 8.63 -2.82 -15.55
CA GLN A 190 9.12 -3.37 -14.27
C GLN A 190 7.99 -4.07 -13.52
N VAL A 191 6.78 -3.51 -13.50
CA VAL A 191 5.59 -4.15 -12.93
C VAL A 191 5.34 -5.50 -13.61
N MET A 192 5.39 -5.56 -14.95
CA MET A 192 5.21 -6.80 -15.70
C MET A 192 6.28 -7.85 -15.38
N ARG A 193 7.53 -7.46 -15.09
CA ARG A 193 8.58 -8.38 -14.65
C ARG A 193 8.37 -8.90 -13.23
N LEU A 194 7.63 -8.18 -12.38
CA LEU A 194 7.30 -8.61 -11.02
C LEU A 194 6.07 -9.53 -10.98
N LEU A 195 5.20 -9.52 -11.99
CA LEU A 195 3.98 -10.33 -12.02
C LEU A 195 4.18 -11.83 -11.80
N PRO A 196 5.18 -12.50 -12.42
CA PRO A 196 5.43 -13.92 -12.14
C PRO A 196 5.75 -14.18 -10.67
N THR A 197 6.57 -13.31 -10.06
CA THR A 197 6.90 -13.39 -8.63
C THR A 197 5.65 -13.15 -7.78
N LEU A 198 4.82 -12.15 -8.10
CA LEU A 198 3.58 -11.89 -7.38
C LEU A 198 2.59 -13.06 -7.48
N SER A 199 2.48 -13.70 -8.65
CA SER A 199 1.66 -14.89 -8.88
C SER A 199 2.16 -16.10 -8.08
N HIS A 200 3.48 -16.25 -7.95
CA HIS A 200 4.03 -17.27 -7.04
C HIS A 200 3.71 -16.96 -5.57
N LEU A 201 3.82 -15.69 -5.16
CA LEU A 201 3.53 -15.28 -3.78
C LEU A 201 2.04 -15.34 -3.45
N SER A 202 1.15 -15.14 -4.43
CA SER A 202 -0.29 -15.27 -4.27
C SER A 202 -0.73 -16.72 -4.00
N SER A 203 0.08 -17.72 -4.34
CA SER A 203 -0.19 -19.14 -4.03
C SER A 203 0.59 -19.67 -2.82
N ASN A 204 1.29 -18.80 -2.07
CA ASN A 204 2.13 -19.20 -0.95
C ASN A 204 1.36 -19.93 0.17
N SER A 205 1.99 -20.92 0.79
CA SER A 205 1.38 -21.70 1.89
C SER A 205 0.97 -20.81 3.08
N LYS A 206 1.75 -19.75 3.36
CA LYS A 206 1.53 -18.79 4.44
C LYS A 206 0.57 -17.69 3.99
N TRP A 207 -0.62 -17.63 4.60
CA TRP A 207 -1.67 -16.68 4.21
C TRP A 207 -1.28 -15.21 4.34
N ARG A 208 -0.37 -14.88 5.26
CA ARG A 208 0.15 -13.51 5.41
C ARG A 208 0.93 -13.06 4.18
N VAL A 209 1.66 -13.96 3.53
CA VAL A 209 2.36 -13.67 2.27
C VAL A 209 1.36 -13.43 1.14
N ARG A 210 0.34 -14.30 1.02
CA ARG A 210 -0.74 -14.13 0.03
C ARG A 210 -1.48 -12.80 0.21
N ARG A 211 -1.79 -12.44 1.46
CA ARG A 211 -2.38 -11.13 1.80
C ARG A 211 -1.48 -9.97 1.36
N SER A 212 -0.19 -9.99 1.72
CA SER A 212 0.77 -8.95 1.31
C SER A 212 0.90 -8.85 -0.21
N ALA A 213 0.82 -9.98 -0.94
CA ALA A 213 0.92 -10.02 -2.39
C ALA A 213 -0.24 -9.29 -3.10
N VAL A 214 -1.39 -9.13 -2.43
CA VAL A 214 -2.54 -8.39 -2.95
C VAL A 214 -2.57 -6.96 -2.47
N GLU A 215 -2.11 -6.68 -1.25
CA GLU A 215 -2.08 -5.32 -0.71
C GLU A 215 -1.21 -4.36 -1.54
N VAL A 216 -0.24 -4.87 -2.32
CA VAL A 216 0.58 -4.08 -3.24
C VAL A 216 -0.16 -3.66 -4.53
N VAL A 217 -1.26 -4.33 -4.89
CA VAL A 217 -1.93 -4.14 -6.18
C VAL A 217 -2.42 -2.71 -6.45
N PRO A 218 -3.08 -2.00 -5.51
CA PRO A 218 -3.53 -0.62 -5.76
C PRO A 218 -2.38 0.32 -6.13
N ALA A 219 -1.19 0.09 -5.58
CA ALA A 219 0.00 0.87 -5.92
C ALA A 219 0.52 0.52 -7.33
N LEU A 220 0.59 -0.77 -7.67
CA LEU A 220 1.03 -1.22 -8.99
C LEU A 220 0.12 -0.76 -10.12
N VAL A 221 -1.19 -0.75 -9.93
CA VAL A 221 -2.14 -0.28 -10.96
C VAL A 221 -1.88 1.18 -11.33
N LYS A 222 -1.51 2.03 -10.37
CA LYS A 222 -1.12 3.43 -10.63
C LYS A 222 0.14 3.54 -11.50
N SER A 223 1.03 2.55 -11.41
CA SER A 223 2.25 2.44 -12.25
C SER A 223 2.01 1.85 -13.64
N THR A 224 0.75 1.51 -14.01
CA THR A 224 0.40 0.90 -15.29
C THR A 224 -0.59 1.76 -16.10
N ALA A 225 -0.31 1.94 -17.38
CA ALA A 225 -1.18 2.66 -18.32
C ALA A 225 -1.99 1.68 -19.20
N GLY A 226 -1.42 0.52 -19.54
CA GLY A 226 -2.07 -0.45 -20.44
C GLY A 226 -3.12 -1.35 -19.77
N MET A 227 -4.27 -1.54 -20.43
CA MET A 227 -5.31 -2.49 -19.98
C MET A 227 -4.83 -3.95 -19.95
N LYS A 228 -3.83 -4.32 -20.75
CA LYS A 228 -3.23 -5.66 -20.72
C LYS A 228 -2.55 -5.94 -19.38
N ALA A 229 -1.69 -5.04 -18.93
CA ALA A 229 -1.00 -5.16 -17.64
C ALA A 229 -2.01 -5.19 -16.49
N ARG A 230 -3.01 -4.30 -16.55
CA ARG A 230 -4.12 -4.27 -15.60
C ARG A 230 -4.87 -5.60 -15.57
N ALA A 231 -5.28 -6.15 -16.72
CA ALA A 231 -6.02 -7.42 -16.76
C ALA A 231 -5.24 -8.57 -16.11
N GLU A 232 -3.92 -8.67 -16.32
CA GLU A 232 -3.08 -9.68 -15.65
C GLU A 232 -3.01 -9.46 -14.12
N ILE A 233 -2.88 -8.21 -13.67
CA ILE A 233 -2.99 -7.87 -12.24
C ILE A 233 -4.37 -8.26 -11.68
N GLY A 234 -5.43 -8.01 -12.46
CA GLY A 234 -6.81 -8.32 -12.09
C GLY A 234 -7.03 -9.81 -11.84
N LYS A 235 -6.53 -10.67 -12.73
CA LYS A 235 -6.60 -12.14 -12.58
C LYS A 235 -6.02 -12.60 -11.23
N LEU A 236 -4.84 -12.10 -10.87
CA LEU A 236 -4.18 -12.43 -9.60
C LEU A 236 -5.05 -12.09 -8.38
N VAL A 237 -5.71 -10.92 -8.39
CA VAL A 237 -6.56 -10.49 -7.27
C VAL A 237 -7.86 -11.29 -7.22
N VAL A 238 -8.45 -11.57 -8.39
CA VAL A 238 -9.69 -12.33 -8.52
C VAL A 238 -9.55 -13.73 -7.92
N ASP A 239 -8.44 -14.42 -8.19
CA ASP A 239 -8.17 -15.74 -7.62
C ASP A 239 -8.22 -15.69 -6.08
N LEU A 240 -7.67 -14.62 -5.49
CA LEU A 240 -7.61 -14.42 -4.05
C LEU A 240 -8.93 -13.92 -3.41
N LEU A 241 -9.94 -13.55 -4.20
CA LEU A 241 -11.30 -13.36 -3.69
C LEU A 241 -11.92 -14.68 -3.20
N THR A 242 -11.41 -15.82 -3.68
CA THR A 242 -11.86 -17.16 -3.27
C THR A 242 -10.96 -17.81 -2.20
N ASP A 243 -9.99 -17.07 -1.65
CA ASP A 243 -9.04 -17.62 -0.67
C ASP A 243 -9.75 -18.23 0.55
N ARG A 244 -9.21 -19.34 1.05
CA ARG A 244 -9.71 -20.02 2.25
C ARG A 244 -9.72 -19.13 3.51
N VAL A 245 -8.81 -18.16 3.62
CA VAL A 245 -8.68 -17.25 4.76
C VAL A 245 -9.44 -15.95 4.51
N ALA A 246 -10.38 -15.62 5.40
CA ALA A 246 -11.22 -14.42 5.28
C ALA A 246 -10.41 -13.11 5.20
N ALA A 247 -9.33 -12.99 5.97
CA ALA A 247 -8.45 -11.81 5.93
C ALA A 247 -7.79 -11.59 4.55
N VAL A 248 -7.49 -12.68 3.81
CA VAL A 248 -6.96 -12.58 2.44
C VAL A 248 -8.07 -12.12 1.48
N ARG A 249 -9.26 -12.71 1.58
CA ARG A 249 -10.43 -12.28 0.78
C ARG A 249 -10.77 -10.81 0.97
N LYS A 250 -10.80 -10.32 2.22
CA LYS A 250 -11.02 -8.90 2.54
C LYS A 250 -9.96 -8.02 1.88
N ALA A 251 -8.68 -8.36 2.04
CA ALA A 251 -7.58 -7.63 1.40
C ALA A 251 -7.69 -7.63 -0.14
N ALA A 252 -8.11 -8.74 -0.74
CA ALA A 252 -8.33 -8.86 -2.18
C ALA A 252 -9.49 -8.01 -2.68
N SER A 253 -10.64 -8.04 -2.00
CA SER A 253 -11.76 -7.16 -2.33
C SER A 253 -11.38 -5.68 -2.21
N PHE A 254 -10.67 -5.31 -1.14
CA PHE A 254 -10.19 -3.94 -0.96
C PHE A 254 -9.22 -3.54 -2.08
N ALA A 255 -8.26 -4.40 -2.44
CA ALA A 255 -7.28 -4.12 -3.47
C ALA A 255 -7.91 -3.97 -4.87
N LEU A 256 -8.83 -4.87 -5.24
CA LEU A 256 -9.53 -4.85 -6.52
C LEU A 256 -10.33 -3.55 -6.70
N CYS A 257 -11.05 -3.15 -5.64
CA CYS A 257 -11.87 -1.94 -5.64
C CYS A 257 -11.04 -0.66 -5.51
N SER A 258 -9.96 -0.68 -4.72
CA SER A 258 -9.08 0.48 -4.53
C SER A 258 -8.20 0.78 -5.73
N ALA A 259 -8.00 -0.19 -6.62
CA ALA A 259 -7.40 0.05 -7.93
C ALA A 259 -8.31 0.88 -8.86
N ALA A 260 -9.63 0.85 -8.66
CA ALA A 260 -10.59 1.60 -9.46
C ALA A 260 -10.49 3.11 -9.18
N GLY A 261 -10.17 3.95 -10.16
CA GLY A 261 -9.92 5.39 -10.01
C GLY A 261 -8.44 5.80 -10.13
N GLY A 262 -7.53 4.85 -10.38
CA GLY A 262 -6.12 5.13 -10.65
C GLY A 262 -5.80 5.71 -12.04
N GLY A 263 -6.82 5.96 -12.88
CA GLY A 263 -6.67 6.62 -14.18
C GLY A 263 -6.53 8.14 -14.07
N LYS A 264 -5.96 8.78 -15.10
CA LYS A 264 -5.90 10.26 -15.19
C LYS A 264 -7.29 10.85 -14.93
N LYS A 265 -7.35 11.90 -14.07
CA LYS A 265 -8.59 12.62 -13.73
C LYS A 265 -9.42 12.88 -14.99
N GLY A 266 -10.64 12.32 -15.05
CA GLY A 266 -11.62 12.69 -16.07
C GLY A 266 -12.05 11.61 -17.06
N LYS A 267 -11.35 10.47 -17.17
CA LYS A 267 -11.86 9.32 -17.94
C LYS A 267 -12.59 8.33 -17.03
N THR A 268 -13.75 7.87 -17.49
CA THR A 268 -14.47 6.74 -16.88
C THR A 268 -13.53 5.56 -16.83
N ASP A 269 -13.41 4.94 -15.65
CA ASP A 269 -12.40 3.93 -15.44
C ASP A 269 -12.84 2.58 -16.04
N ASP A 270 -12.23 2.22 -17.17
CA ASP A 270 -12.42 0.92 -17.81
C ASP A 270 -12.19 -0.23 -16.82
N TRP A 271 -11.33 -0.04 -15.80
CA TRP A 271 -11.12 -1.05 -14.75
C TRP A 271 -12.40 -1.35 -13.96
N LEU A 272 -13.14 -0.33 -13.55
CA LEU A 272 -14.38 -0.53 -12.78
C LEU A 272 -15.37 -1.34 -13.61
N GLN A 273 -15.60 -0.96 -14.86
CA GLN A 273 -16.61 -1.59 -15.72
C GLN A 273 -16.18 -2.97 -16.23
N VAL A 274 -14.93 -3.13 -16.65
CA VAL A 274 -14.44 -4.33 -17.33
C VAL A 274 -13.92 -5.37 -16.35
N VAL A 275 -13.38 -4.95 -15.20
CA VAL A 275 -12.77 -5.87 -14.22
C VAL A 275 -13.64 -5.97 -12.97
N VAL A 276 -13.99 -4.86 -12.32
CA VAL A 276 -14.64 -4.94 -11.01
C VAL A 276 -16.11 -5.36 -11.09
N MET A 277 -16.90 -4.74 -11.98
CA MET A 277 -18.35 -4.99 -12.08
C MET A 277 -18.69 -6.47 -12.39
N PRO A 278 -18.04 -7.16 -13.35
CA PRO A 278 -18.35 -8.57 -13.62
C PRO A 278 -18.12 -9.48 -12.41
N HIS A 279 -17.04 -9.25 -11.66
CA HIS A 279 -16.73 -10.03 -10.47
C HIS A 279 -17.66 -9.70 -9.31
N LEU A 280 -18.04 -8.43 -9.15
CA LEU A 280 -19.02 -8.00 -8.16
C LEU A 280 -20.37 -8.71 -8.37
N GLU A 281 -20.85 -8.77 -9.61
CA GLU A 281 -22.10 -9.44 -9.95
C GLU A 281 -22.02 -10.96 -9.81
N SER A 282 -20.89 -11.57 -10.19
CA SER A 282 -20.64 -12.99 -9.96
C SER A 282 -20.65 -13.34 -8.47
N CYS A 283 -19.98 -12.53 -7.64
CA CYS A 283 -19.96 -12.71 -6.19
C CYS A 283 -21.35 -12.60 -5.56
N ALA A 284 -22.18 -11.65 -6.03
CA ALA A 284 -23.56 -11.47 -5.53
C ALA A 284 -24.44 -12.70 -5.79
N LYS A 285 -24.28 -13.36 -6.94
CA LYS A 285 -25.09 -14.51 -7.37
C LYS A 285 -24.51 -15.87 -6.97
N SER A 286 -23.37 -15.88 -6.28
CA SER A 286 -22.66 -17.13 -5.93
C SER A 286 -23.45 -17.96 -4.93
N SER A 287 -23.43 -19.29 -5.11
CA SER A 287 -23.97 -20.23 -4.13
C SER A 287 -23.16 -20.22 -2.82
N ASP A 288 -21.87 -19.90 -2.87
CA ASP A 288 -21.03 -19.74 -1.69
C ASP A 288 -21.29 -18.41 -0.99
N HIS A 289 -21.82 -18.49 0.24
CA HIS A 289 -22.10 -17.31 1.05
C HIS A 289 -20.85 -16.47 1.33
N LYS A 290 -19.65 -17.07 1.36
CA LYS A 290 -18.40 -16.32 1.56
C LYS A 290 -18.15 -15.35 0.41
N GLN A 291 -18.54 -15.71 -0.82
CA GLN A 291 -18.46 -14.82 -1.99
C GLN A 291 -19.51 -13.71 -1.92
N ARG A 292 -20.71 -14.00 -1.43
CA ARG A 292 -21.73 -12.96 -1.19
C ARG A 292 -21.27 -11.95 -0.12
N LEU A 293 -20.58 -12.41 0.94
CA LEU A 293 -19.93 -11.53 1.92
C LEU A 293 -18.78 -10.71 1.31
N VAL A 294 -17.99 -11.28 0.39
CA VAL A 294 -16.97 -10.54 -0.39
C VAL A 294 -17.63 -9.43 -1.22
N CYS A 295 -18.75 -9.72 -1.89
CA CYS A 295 -19.53 -8.72 -2.63
C CYS A 295 -19.91 -7.52 -1.76
N LEU A 296 -20.43 -7.77 -0.54
CA LEU A 296 -20.78 -6.71 0.41
C LEU A 296 -19.57 -5.84 0.79
N HIS A 297 -18.39 -6.46 1.01
CA HIS A 297 -17.16 -5.72 1.29
C HIS A 297 -16.69 -4.88 0.10
N MET A 298 -16.80 -5.41 -1.13
CA MET A 298 -16.49 -4.69 -2.36
C MET A 298 -17.40 -3.46 -2.51
N ILE A 299 -18.72 -3.63 -2.33
CA ILE A 299 -19.69 -2.53 -2.39
C ILE A 299 -19.36 -1.44 -1.38
N ARG A 300 -19.08 -1.82 -0.12
CA ARG A 300 -18.68 -0.86 0.93
C ARG A 300 -17.46 -0.03 0.51
N THR A 301 -16.43 -0.70 -0.01
CA THR A 301 -15.19 -0.06 -0.45
C THR A 301 -15.44 0.88 -1.63
N LEU A 302 -16.18 0.43 -2.64
CA LEU A 302 -16.49 1.21 -3.84
C LEU A 302 -17.33 2.45 -3.51
N ILE A 303 -18.35 2.32 -2.65
CA ILE A 303 -19.18 3.46 -2.27
C ILE A 303 -18.36 4.50 -1.51
N THR A 304 -17.55 4.06 -0.53
CA THR A 304 -16.70 4.96 0.25
C THR A 304 -15.73 5.72 -0.64
N LYS A 305 -15.04 5.01 -1.53
CA LYS A 305 -14.08 5.61 -2.46
C LYS A 305 -14.72 6.58 -3.45
N GLN A 306 -15.83 6.20 -4.06
CA GLN A 306 -16.52 7.07 -5.03
C GLN A 306 -17.11 8.32 -4.35
N ARG A 307 -17.43 8.26 -3.05
CA ARG A 307 -17.81 9.43 -2.25
C ARG A 307 -16.63 10.38 -2.03
N GLU A 308 -15.46 9.86 -1.61
CA GLU A 308 -14.24 10.66 -1.41
C GLU A 308 -13.82 11.39 -2.70
N GLU A 309 -13.84 10.69 -3.83
CA GLU A 309 -13.48 11.23 -5.14
C GLU A 309 -14.64 11.98 -5.84
N GLN A 310 -15.82 12.03 -5.20
CA GLN A 310 -17.04 12.68 -5.71
C GLN A 310 -17.43 12.21 -7.14
N LEU A 311 -17.14 10.96 -7.49
CA LEU A 311 -17.29 10.42 -8.84
C LEU A 311 -18.75 10.38 -9.31
N TRP A 312 -19.70 10.25 -8.37
CA TRP A 312 -21.13 10.23 -8.65
C TRP A 312 -21.67 11.52 -9.23
N LYS A 313 -20.95 12.64 -9.06
CA LYS A 313 -21.31 13.90 -9.73
C LYS A 313 -21.25 13.79 -11.25
N LYS A 314 -20.55 12.80 -11.80
CA LYS A 314 -20.44 12.57 -13.26
C LYS A 314 -21.35 11.46 -13.73
N ASP A 315 -21.36 10.32 -13.03
CA ASP A 315 -22.17 9.15 -13.39
C ASP A 315 -22.59 8.39 -12.12
N CYS A 316 -23.89 8.20 -11.94
CA CYS A 316 -24.47 7.49 -10.79
C CYS A 316 -24.94 6.07 -11.12
N ARG A 317 -24.74 5.57 -12.35
CA ARG A 317 -25.21 4.23 -12.76
C ARG A 317 -24.64 3.10 -11.89
N CYS A 318 -23.33 3.15 -11.61
CA CYS A 318 -22.69 2.18 -10.71
C CYS A 318 -23.26 2.25 -9.29
N LEU A 319 -23.45 3.46 -8.77
CA LEU A 319 -24.01 3.66 -7.43
C LEU A 319 -25.40 3.05 -7.31
N ILE A 320 -26.26 3.30 -8.31
CA ILE A 320 -27.60 2.71 -8.39
C ILE A 320 -27.48 1.18 -8.37
N ARG A 321 -26.61 0.61 -9.22
CA ARG A 321 -26.42 -0.85 -9.27
C ARG A 321 -25.91 -1.43 -7.95
N PHE A 322 -25.01 -0.74 -7.24
CA PHE A 322 -24.55 -1.18 -5.92
C PHE A 322 -25.69 -1.28 -4.91
N PHE A 323 -26.57 -0.28 -4.87
CA PHE A 323 -27.74 -0.34 -4.00
C PHE A 323 -28.76 -1.41 -4.41
N GLU A 324 -28.95 -1.63 -5.71
CA GLU A 324 -29.79 -2.73 -6.20
C GLU A 324 -29.27 -4.09 -5.71
N ILE A 325 -27.97 -4.34 -5.78
CA ILE A 325 -27.37 -5.58 -5.27
C ILE A 325 -27.52 -5.68 -3.74
N LEU A 326 -27.38 -4.57 -2.99
CA LEU A 326 -27.63 -4.58 -1.54
C LEU A 326 -29.09 -4.92 -1.21
N ILE A 327 -30.04 -4.42 -2.01
CA ILE A 327 -31.47 -4.75 -1.85
C ILE A 327 -31.69 -6.25 -2.16
N GLU A 328 -31.13 -6.77 -3.26
CA GLU A 328 -31.20 -8.20 -3.62
C GLU A 328 -30.64 -9.09 -2.49
N LEU A 329 -29.46 -8.76 -1.93
CA LEU A 329 -28.82 -9.52 -0.85
C LEU A 329 -29.51 -9.34 0.52
N SER A 330 -30.40 -8.36 0.68
CA SER A 330 -31.18 -8.20 1.92
C SER A 330 -32.22 -9.32 2.12
N GLU A 331 -32.55 -10.03 1.04
CA GLU A 331 -33.49 -11.15 1.01
C GLU A 331 -32.79 -12.53 1.11
N ASP A 332 -31.47 -12.56 1.30
CA ASP A 332 -30.68 -13.79 1.33
C ASP A 332 -31.19 -14.80 2.38
N SER A 333 -31.19 -16.10 2.07
CA SER A 333 -31.54 -17.15 3.04
C SER A 333 -30.76 -17.10 4.36
N LEU A 334 -29.51 -16.62 4.36
CA LEU A 334 -28.61 -16.66 5.50
C LEU A 334 -28.63 -15.34 6.29
N PRO A 335 -28.95 -15.36 7.60
CA PRO A 335 -28.95 -14.17 8.44
C PRO A 335 -27.63 -13.40 8.43
N ASN A 336 -26.50 -14.10 8.33
CA ASN A 336 -25.18 -13.47 8.28
C ASN A 336 -24.98 -12.58 7.03
N VAL A 337 -25.58 -12.93 5.89
CA VAL A 337 -25.53 -12.06 4.70
C VAL A 337 -26.42 -10.83 4.93
N LYS A 338 -27.66 -11.05 5.39
CA LYS A 338 -28.61 -9.96 5.69
C LYS A 338 -28.04 -8.95 6.69
N LEU A 339 -27.49 -9.40 7.83
CA LEU A 339 -26.95 -8.49 8.84
C LEU A 339 -25.80 -7.66 8.28
N ASN A 340 -24.98 -8.24 7.38
CA ASN A 340 -23.89 -7.51 6.74
C ASN A 340 -24.40 -6.50 5.70
N VAL A 341 -25.55 -6.72 5.05
CA VAL A 341 -26.22 -5.66 4.26
C VAL A 341 -26.54 -4.46 5.15
N GLY A 342 -27.12 -4.69 6.33
CA GLY A 342 -27.40 -3.64 7.31
C GLY A 342 -26.13 -2.90 7.74
N ARG A 343 -25.05 -3.63 8.05
CA ARG A 343 -23.73 -3.04 8.35
C ARG A 343 -23.22 -2.16 7.23
N VAL A 344 -23.23 -2.65 5.97
CA VAL A 344 -22.74 -1.88 4.82
C VAL A 344 -23.56 -0.60 4.63
N LEU A 345 -24.89 -0.68 4.66
CA LEU A 345 -25.76 0.50 4.54
C LEU A 345 -25.50 1.52 5.65
N GLY A 346 -25.28 1.05 6.88
CA GLY A 346 -24.93 1.89 8.03
C GLY A 346 -23.53 2.48 7.96
N ASP A 347 -22.53 1.72 7.50
CA ASP A 347 -21.13 2.15 7.37
C ASP A 347 -20.98 3.24 6.31
N VAL A 348 -21.62 3.07 5.14
CA VAL A 348 -21.51 4.05 4.04
C VAL A 348 -22.38 5.29 4.25
N GLY A 349 -23.27 5.29 5.23
CA GLY A 349 -24.23 6.37 5.45
C GLY A 349 -25.17 6.56 4.26
N TRP A 350 -25.88 5.49 3.88
CA TRP A 350 -26.66 5.42 2.63
C TRP A 350 -27.58 6.63 2.35
N LYS A 351 -28.21 7.22 3.37
CA LYS A 351 -29.05 8.42 3.23
C LYS A 351 -28.26 9.61 2.69
N ALA A 352 -27.09 9.88 3.28
CA ALA A 352 -26.21 10.98 2.90
C ALA A 352 -25.68 10.75 1.48
N VAL A 353 -25.23 9.53 1.20
CA VAL A 353 -24.76 9.09 -0.13
C VAL A 353 -25.80 9.37 -1.22
N ILE A 354 -27.04 8.91 -1.03
CA ILE A 354 -28.10 9.12 -2.03
C ILE A 354 -28.46 10.61 -2.15
N LYS A 355 -28.54 11.33 -1.03
CA LYS A 355 -28.82 12.78 -1.02
C LYS A 355 -27.76 13.55 -1.80
N GLU A 356 -26.48 13.30 -1.53
CA GLU A 356 -25.34 13.92 -2.21
C GLU A 356 -25.34 13.63 -3.71
N ALA A 357 -25.62 12.38 -4.10
CA ALA A 357 -25.68 11.97 -5.51
C ALA A 357 -26.89 12.58 -6.26
N GLY A 358 -28.03 12.76 -5.58
CA GLY A 358 -29.29 13.27 -6.15
C GLY A 358 -29.34 14.78 -6.41
N LEU A 359 -28.30 15.55 -6.06
CA LEU A 359 -28.26 17.01 -6.21
C LEU A 359 -28.18 17.51 -7.66
N LYS A 360 -27.94 16.61 -8.64
CA LYS A 360 -28.03 16.96 -10.08
C LYS A 360 -29.38 16.48 -10.63
N GLY A 361 -30.21 17.41 -11.12
CA GLY A 361 -31.50 17.09 -11.76
C GLY A 361 -31.37 16.16 -12.99
N GLY A 362 -32.48 15.53 -13.39
CA GLY A 362 -32.57 14.63 -14.57
C GLY A 362 -33.01 13.19 -14.23
N LYS A 363 -33.01 12.29 -15.22
CA LYS A 363 -33.43 10.87 -15.09
C LYS A 363 -32.70 10.07 -14.00
N GLY A 364 -31.47 10.46 -13.66
CA GLY A 364 -30.70 9.83 -12.57
C GLY A 364 -31.26 10.14 -11.18
N LYS A 365 -31.83 11.34 -10.98
CA LYS A 365 -32.42 11.77 -9.71
C LYS A 365 -33.67 10.94 -9.37
N GLU A 366 -34.54 10.73 -10.35
CA GLU A 366 -35.75 9.92 -10.19
C GLU A 366 -35.41 8.47 -9.83
N LYS A 367 -34.44 7.86 -10.52
CA LYS A 367 -33.96 6.52 -10.18
C LYS A 367 -33.35 6.44 -8.78
N LEU A 368 -32.56 7.44 -8.37
CA LEU A 368 -31.99 7.49 -7.02
C LEU A 368 -33.04 7.63 -5.92
N GLU A 369 -34.09 8.42 -6.14
CA GLU A 369 -35.23 8.49 -5.21
C GLU A 369 -36.01 7.17 -5.19
N GLY A 370 -36.20 6.50 -6.33
CA GLY A 370 -36.77 5.15 -6.36
C GLY A 370 -35.94 4.13 -5.56
N VAL A 371 -34.61 4.16 -5.72
CA VAL A 371 -33.68 3.33 -4.94
C VAL A 371 -33.77 3.65 -3.45
N LYS A 372 -33.85 4.92 -3.07
CA LYS A 372 -33.98 5.36 -1.68
C LYS A 372 -35.22 4.76 -1.00
N GLU A 373 -36.37 4.79 -1.67
CA GLU A 373 -37.59 4.21 -1.12
C GLU A 373 -37.49 2.68 -1.02
N ARG A 374 -36.85 2.02 -1.99
CA ARG A 374 -36.58 0.57 -1.92
C ARG A 374 -35.64 0.22 -0.77
N VAL A 375 -34.58 1.00 -0.52
CA VAL A 375 -33.68 0.81 0.63
C VAL A 375 -34.41 1.01 1.96
N LYS A 376 -35.31 2.00 2.06
CA LYS A 376 -36.16 2.15 3.26
C LYS A 376 -37.08 0.94 3.45
N GLY A 377 -37.67 0.44 2.37
CA GLY A 377 -38.52 -0.75 2.36
C GLY A 377 -37.76 -1.98 2.86
N CYS A 378 -36.56 -2.23 2.32
CA CYS A 378 -35.75 -3.39 2.73
C CYS A 378 -35.32 -3.30 4.20
N LEU A 379 -34.87 -2.13 4.68
CA LEU A 379 -34.51 -1.95 6.09
C LEU A 379 -35.72 -2.18 7.01
N LYS A 380 -36.92 -1.73 6.62
CA LYS A 380 -38.15 -2.00 7.37
C LYS A 380 -38.48 -3.49 7.43
N ALA A 381 -38.31 -4.22 6.31
CA ALA A 381 -38.51 -5.65 6.27
C ALA A 381 -37.49 -6.39 7.17
N MET A 382 -36.21 -6.02 7.09
CA MET A 382 -35.14 -6.60 7.91
C MET A 382 -35.32 -6.34 9.41
N MET A 383 -35.93 -5.21 9.81
CA MET A 383 -36.30 -4.97 11.22
C MET A 383 -37.36 -5.96 11.75
N GLY A 384 -38.08 -6.64 10.87
CA GLY A 384 -39.01 -7.72 11.19
C GLY A 384 -38.42 -9.13 11.06
N ASP A 385 -37.17 -9.27 10.64
CA ASP A 385 -36.51 -10.57 10.41
C ASP A 385 -36.43 -11.40 11.71
N PRO A 386 -36.59 -12.73 11.71
CA PRO A 386 -36.49 -13.53 12.94
C PRO A 386 -35.14 -13.40 13.67
N ASP A 387 -34.04 -13.14 12.96
CA ASP A 387 -32.71 -13.05 13.55
C ASP A 387 -32.48 -11.71 14.28
N ARG A 388 -32.00 -11.78 15.52
CA ARG A 388 -31.79 -10.60 16.39
C ARG A 388 -30.76 -9.64 15.83
N ASP A 389 -29.66 -10.14 15.25
CA ASP A 389 -28.58 -9.31 14.75
C ASP A 389 -29.00 -8.62 13.45
N VAL A 390 -29.77 -9.30 12.59
CA VAL A 390 -30.38 -8.67 11.40
C VAL A 390 -31.25 -7.47 11.80
N LYS A 391 -32.12 -7.63 12.81
CA LYS A 391 -32.93 -6.51 13.34
C LYS A 391 -32.06 -5.37 13.85
N TYR A 392 -31.03 -5.69 14.63
CA TYR A 392 -30.14 -4.70 15.24
C TYR A 392 -29.43 -3.85 14.18
N TYR A 393 -28.79 -4.49 13.20
CA TYR A 393 -28.05 -3.77 12.16
C TYR A 393 -28.98 -3.02 11.19
N ALA A 394 -30.17 -3.54 10.92
CA ALA A 394 -31.17 -2.82 10.12
C ALA A 394 -31.67 -1.55 10.84
N LYS A 395 -31.96 -1.64 12.14
CA LYS A 395 -32.36 -0.49 12.95
C LYS A 395 -31.23 0.56 13.01
N ALA A 396 -30.00 0.13 13.29
CA ALA A 396 -28.85 1.03 13.33
C ALA A 396 -28.60 1.75 11.99
N ALA A 397 -28.72 1.04 10.86
CA ALA A 397 -28.57 1.63 9.52
C ALA A 397 -29.69 2.61 9.16
N LYS A 398 -30.89 2.41 9.69
CA LYS A 398 -32.03 3.34 9.52
C LYS A 398 -31.87 4.60 10.36
N GLU A 399 -31.35 4.47 11.58
CA GLU A 399 -31.20 5.57 12.54
C GLU A 399 -29.98 6.45 12.27
N ARG A 400 -28.90 5.91 11.67
CA ARG A 400 -27.75 6.74 11.28
C ARG A 400 -28.14 7.86 10.31
N GLU A 401 -27.94 9.10 10.75
CA GLU A 401 -28.11 10.30 9.93
C GLU A 401 -26.79 10.90 9.40
N GLY A 402 -25.64 10.36 9.82
CA GLY A 402 -24.32 10.84 9.38
C GLY A 402 -23.24 9.78 9.63
N GLY A 403 -22.29 9.68 8.71
CA GLY A 403 -21.26 8.63 8.67
C GLY A 403 -20.10 8.83 9.65
N GLU A 404 -20.38 8.81 10.96
CA GLU A 404 -19.35 8.81 11.99
C GLU A 404 -19.60 7.68 12.98
N GLN A 405 -18.99 6.53 12.67
CA GLN A 405 -18.50 5.46 13.56
C GLN A 405 -18.56 4.14 12.77
N THR A 406 -17.41 3.67 12.32
CA THR A 406 -17.28 2.31 11.76
C THR A 406 -17.68 1.30 12.83
N PHE A 407 -18.45 0.27 12.46
CA PHE A 407 -18.64 -0.86 13.38
C PHE A 407 -17.27 -1.47 13.68
N VAL A 408 -16.85 -1.46 14.95
CA VAL A 408 -15.70 -2.25 15.40
C VAL A 408 -16.03 -3.72 15.12
N GLU A 409 -15.33 -4.32 14.16
CA GLU A 409 -15.48 -5.73 13.81
C GLU A 409 -15.22 -6.56 15.08
N ARG A 410 -16.26 -7.14 15.70
CA ARG A 410 -16.06 -8.29 16.58
C ARG A 410 -15.52 -9.40 15.67
N SER A 411 -14.30 -9.83 15.94
CA SER A 411 -13.58 -10.86 15.19
C SER A 411 -14.49 -12.05 14.91
N GLU A 412 -14.78 -12.29 13.64
CA GLU A 412 -15.37 -13.55 13.17
C GLU A 412 -14.35 -14.66 13.51
N ALA A 413 -14.67 -15.45 14.53
CA ALA A 413 -13.96 -16.66 14.91
C ALA A 413 -14.34 -17.82 13.97
#